data_AF-A0A6C0Q490-F1
#
_entry.id   AF-A0A6C0Q490-F1
#
_cell.length_a   1.000
_cell.length_b   1.000
_cell.length_c   1.000
_cell.angle_alpha   90.00
_cell.angle_beta   90.00
_cell.angle_gamma   90.00
#
_symmetry.space_group_name_H-M   'P 1'
#
loop_
_entity.id
_entity.type
_entity.pdbx_description
1 polymer ?
#
loop_
_entity_poly.entity_id
_entity_poly.type
_entity_poly.pdbx_seq_one_letter_code
_entity_poly.pdbx_strand_id
1 'polypeptide(L)'
;MIDMSAWEEINVDVVDELYLDPKNVRIDLQGTLLEADIVQDLFHNEKALTLVESICKVGLLTHEVPIALKREGQLVVVEGNRRIAALKAMQNPFLAPEYQARIKRATQNVSLDAFRRISVKLAPNQDDANQLIAAIHTGNQRVGWSPARQSAFFQAQIDAGKSPEYLISHYPTVEVKKFIIRSRILKLFRDAKYQDPQLADYVDTRNFPVSVLARLYAYEEFLLLAQIRVNEQTASVELGSTDEQFATIAEKVVGDIKNKNINTRTLNSTKSQSYIDYMNELRNLVTSGGIIPKEAPPIIRSPQPTTGVSQSTINAPVSSPTQPPLPAAGTSATPTSKSQSSPQPSLGTNTPQTKPNAPQKEKEPGPNYLNFSQIKIDPSYPPSIRKICEELAVINVKKFPNATLDLIRTFLEKSIKAYAEKLNVDLKAHAGKQAGGYVQLGNCLNWLEEYVKSTKKTPFIQVIQKIRGNKIGGYIPTIDHMNAINHNHHVFATPDEVKACWDGMEGLIRMVLKP
;
A
#
# COMPACT_ATOMS: atom_id res chain seq x y z
N MET A 1 27.10 4.39 24.94
CA MET A 1 26.89 4.50 23.49
C MET A 1 26.14 3.25 23.08
N ILE A 2 25.13 3.37 22.21
CA ILE A 2 24.41 2.19 21.72
C ILE A 2 25.37 1.29 20.93
N ASP A 3 25.47 0.02 21.31
CA ASP A 3 26.31 -0.97 20.61
C ASP A 3 25.41 -2.08 20.04
N MET A 4 25.06 -1.94 18.77
CA MET A 4 24.22 -2.90 18.06
C MET A 4 24.96 -4.19 17.68
N SER A 5 26.29 -4.24 17.82
CA SER A 5 27.07 -5.45 17.52
C SER A 5 26.80 -6.55 18.56
N ALA A 6 26.50 -6.15 19.80
CA ALA A 6 26.14 -7.05 20.90
C ALA A 6 24.67 -7.52 20.85
N TRP A 7 23.84 -6.95 19.98
CA TRP A 7 22.43 -7.31 19.88
C TRP A 7 22.25 -8.63 19.14
N GLU A 8 21.51 -9.55 19.78
CA GLU A 8 21.16 -10.86 19.23
C GLU A 8 20.46 -10.70 17.88
N GLU A 9 20.89 -11.49 16.90
CA GLU A 9 20.27 -11.53 15.58
C GLU A 9 19.61 -12.90 15.40
N ILE A 10 18.30 -12.89 15.13
CA ILE A 10 17.48 -14.09 15.03
C ILE A 10 16.76 -14.16 13.70
N ASN A 11 16.53 -15.38 13.20
CA ASN A 11 15.75 -15.62 12.00
C ASN A 11 14.31 -16.00 12.37
N VAL A 12 13.34 -15.19 11.96
CA VAL A 12 11.94 -15.30 12.40
C VAL A 12 10.97 -15.36 11.25
N ASP A 13 9.85 -16.04 11.47
CA ASP A 13 8.69 -16.04 10.59
C ASP A 13 7.97 -14.69 10.68
N VAL A 14 7.92 -13.98 9.55
CA VAL A 14 7.33 -12.65 9.46
C VAL A 14 5.84 -12.64 9.82
N VAL A 15 5.14 -13.74 9.59
CA VAL A 15 3.69 -13.83 9.71
C VAL A 15 3.28 -14.38 11.07
N ASP A 16 3.98 -15.39 11.57
CA ASP A 16 3.56 -16.15 12.76
C ASP A 16 4.29 -15.78 14.05
N GLU A 17 5.50 -15.21 13.95
CA GLU A 17 6.36 -14.94 15.12
C GLU A 17 6.59 -13.45 15.37
N LEU A 18 6.47 -12.62 14.33
CA LEU A 18 6.81 -11.20 14.38
C LEU A 18 5.55 -10.33 14.30
N TYR A 19 5.39 -9.36 15.20
CA TYR A 19 4.21 -8.50 15.29
C TYR A 19 4.56 -7.03 15.03
N LEU A 20 3.69 -6.27 14.36
CA LEU A 20 3.86 -4.83 14.19
C LEU A 20 3.61 -4.09 15.51
N ASP A 21 4.35 -3.00 15.76
CA ASP A 21 4.18 -2.22 17.00
C ASP A 21 2.95 -1.29 16.91
N PRO A 22 1.90 -1.50 17.74
CA PRO A 22 0.74 -0.60 17.79
C PRO A 22 1.08 0.78 18.37
N LYS A 23 2.23 0.94 19.04
CA LYS A 23 2.73 2.20 19.59
C LYS A 23 3.68 2.94 18.65
N ASN A 24 3.78 2.52 17.40
CA ASN A 24 4.64 3.18 16.42
C ASN A 24 4.16 4.62 16.17
N VAL A 25 5.06 5.58 16.35
CA VAL A 25 4.80 7.03 16.25
C VAL A 25 4.29 7.44 14.86
N ARG A 26 4.52 6.63 13.83
CA ARG A 26 4.00 6.85 12.46
C ARG A 26 2.51 6.58 12.30
N ILE A 27 1.89 5.92 13.28
CA ILE A 27 0.51 5.47 13.21
C ILE A 27 -0.37 6.50 13.94
N ASP A 28 -1.31 7.12 13.22
CA ASP A 28 -2.32 8.00 13.81
C ASP A 28 -3.61 7.23 14.17
N LEU A 29 -3.43 6.08 14.82
CA LEU A 29 -4.53 5.24 15.30
C LEU A 29 -4.62 5.40 16.81
N GLN A 30 -5.47 6.32 17.27
CA GLN A 30 -5.79 6.42 18.68
C GLN A 30 -6.56 5.16 19.12
N GLY A 31 -5.85 4.19 19.69
CA GLY A 31 -6.47 3.05 20.39
C GLY A 31 -6.76 1.81 19.56
N THR A 32 -6.30 1.72 18.31
CA THR A 32 -6.47 0.48 17.52
C THR A 32 -5.42 -0.56 17.91
N LEU A 33 -5.88 -1.71 18.41
CA LEU A 33 -5.01 -2.82 18.87
C LEU A 33 -4.75 -3.87 17.78
N LEU A 34 -5.43 -3.77 16.62
CA LEU A 34 -5.40 -4.82 15.61
C LEU A 34 -4.25 -4.62 14.61
N GLU A 35 -3.45 -5.67 14.43
CA GLU A 35 -2.30 -5.65 13.52
C GLU A 35 -2.69 -5.38 12.05
N ALA A 36 -3.85 -5.88 11.60
CA ALA A 36 -4.34 -5.65 10.25
C ALA A 36 -4.59 -4.16 9.95
N ASP A 37 -5.11 -3.40 10.91
CA ASP A 37 -5.34 -1.97 10.74
C ASP A 37 -4.00 -1.20 10.64
N ILE A 38 -2.97 -1.65 11.38
CA ILE A 38 -1.61 -1.11 11.25
C ILE A 38 -1.06 -1.34 9.84
N VAL A 39 -1.26 -2.54 9.27
CA VAL A 39 -0.84 -2.81 7.88
C VAL A 39 -1.55 -1.85 6.93
N GLN A 40 -2.87 -1.67 7.06
CA GLN A 40 -3.64 -0.79 6.18
C GLN A 40 -3.17 0.67 6.27
N ASP A 41 -2.94 1.18 7.47
CA ASP A 41 -2.43 2.53 7.70
C ASP A 41 -1.05 2.72 7.04
N LEU A 42 -0.13 1.77 7.22
CA LEU A 42 1.20 1.84 6.60
C LEU A 42 1.15 1.77 5.07
N PHE A 43 0.15 1.10 4.50
CA PHE A 43 -0.07 1.08 3.05
C PHE A 43 -0.60 2.41 2.53
N HIS A 44 -1.59 2.99 3.20
CA HIS A 44 -2.22 4.26 2.81
C HIS A 44 -1.28 5.46 3.03
N ASN A 45 -0.76 5.59 4.25
CA ASN A 45 -0.10 6.81 4.70
C ASN A 45 1.43 6.74 4.54
N GLU A 46 2.00 5.54 4.56
CA GLU A 46 3.45 5.33 4.55
C GLU A 46 3.95 4.61 3.28
N LYS A 47 3.15 4.53 2.22
CA LYS A 47 3.57 4.01 0.91
C LYS A 47 4.21 2.60 0.98
N ALA A 48 3.74 1.71 1.87
CA ALA A 48 4.32 0.38 2.02
C ALA A 48 4.25 -0.47 0.73
N LEU A 49 3.29 -0.20 -0.17
CA LEU A 49 3.21 -0.84 -1.48
C LEU A 49 4.47 -0.66 -2.34
N THR A 50 5.15 0.48 -2.24
CA THR A 50 6.41 0.71 -2.96
C THR A 50 7.51 -0.26 -2.54
N LEU A 51 7.48 -0.73 -1.28
CA LEU A 51 8.38 -1.77 -0.80
C LEU A 51 8.01 -3.14 -1.38
N VAL A 52 6.72 -3.48 -1.46
CA VAL A 52 6.26 -4.72 -2.12
C VAL A 52 6.79 -4.78 -3.56
N GLU A 53 6.55 -3.73 -4.34
CA GLU A 53 6.97 -3.65 -5.73
C GLU A 53 8.51 -3.70 -5.89
N SER A 54 9.24 -3.05 -4.98
CA SER A 54 10.71 -3.09 -4.97
C SER A 54 11.24 -4.48 -4.60
N ILE A 55 10.74 -5.09 -3.53
CA ILE A 55 11.15 -6.43 -3.06
C ILE A 55 10.91 -7.47 -4.14
N CYS A 56 9.79 -7.41 -4.85
CA CYS A 56 9.48 -8.33 -5.95
C CYS A 56 10.44 -8.18 -7.15
N LYS A 57 11.03 -6.99 -7.35
CA LYS A 57 11.93 -6.70 -8.48
C LYS A 57 13.40 -6.96 -8.20
N VAL A 58 13.87 -6.63 -6.99
CA VAL A 58 15.31 -6.67 -6.64
C VAL A 58 15.63 -7.51 -5.40
N GLY A 59 14.62 -8.14 -4.79
CA GLY A 59 14.76 -8.90 -3.55
C GLY A 59 14.72 -8.04 -2.29
N LEU A 60 14.81 -8.70 -1.13
CA LEU A 60 14.85 -8.04 0.17
C LEU A 60 16.26 -7.52 0.45
N LEU A 61 16.43 -6.20 0.47
CA LEU A 61 17.72 -5.59 0.80
C LEU A 61 18.03 -5.73 2.30
N THR A 62 19.19 -6.27 2.64
CA THR A 62 19.58 -6.64 4.01
C THR A 62 20.47 -5.61 4.73
N HIS A 63 20.87 -4.53 4.06
CA HIS A 63 21.64 -3.43 4.66
C HIS A 63 20.91 -2.67 5.80
N GLU A 64 19.60 -2.87 5.95
CA GLU A 64 18.79 -2.36 7.06
C GLU A 64 18.03 -3.51 7.71
N VAL A 65 18.66 -4.13 8.72
CA VAL A 65 18.02 -5.21 9.49
C VAL A 65 16.91 -4.60 10.37
N PRO A 66 15.66 -5.11 10.31
CA PRO A 66 14.60 -4.67 11.21
C PRO A 66 14.95 -4.91 12.67
N ILE A 67 14.44 -4.05 13.55
CA ILE A 67 14.67 -4.14 14.99
C ILE A 67 13.38 -4.59 15.67
N ALA A 68 13.51 -5.62 16.49
CA ALA A 68 12.42 -6.16 17.29
C ALA A 68 12.75 -6.12 18.78
N LEU A 69 11.71 -6.18 19.60
CA LEU A 69 11.79 -6.17 21.05
C LEU A 69 10.81 -7.20 21.62
N LYS A 70 11.23 -7.95 22.64
CA LYS A 70 10.35 -8.89 23.33
C LYS A 70 9.45 -8.14 24.31
N ARG A 71 8.15 -8.01 24.02
CA ARG A 71 7.12 -7.45 24.91
C ARG A 71 6.11 -8.52 25.25
N GLU A 72 5.89 -8.78 26.54
CA GLU A 72 4.87 -9.74 27.02
C GLU A 72 4.98 -11.14 26.35
N GLY A 73 6.21 -11.57 26.04
CA GLY A 73 6.48 -12.85 25.37
C GLY A 73 6.32 -12.83 23.84
N GLN A 74 5.95 -11.71 23.23
CA GLN A 74 5.83 -11.52 21.79
C GLN A 74 7.01 -10.70 21.23
N LEU A 75 7.41 -10.99 19.98
CA LEU A 75 8.40 -10.22 19.25
C LEU A 75 7.70 -9.10 18.49
N VAL A 76 7.91 -7.86 18.95
CA VAL A 76 7.27 -6.66 18.38
C VAL A 76 8.31 -5.84 17.60
N VAL A 77 7.99 -5.44 16.38
CA VAL A 77 8.87 -4.68 15.48
C VAL A 77 8.83 -3.22 15.84
N VAL A 78 9.91 -2.73 16.42
CA VAL A 78 10.04 -1.33 16.83
C VAL A 78 10.66 -0.46 15.74
N GLU A 79 11.44 -1.05 14.82
CA GLU A 79 11.95 -0.37 13.62
C GLU A 79 11.85 -1.27 12.38
N GLY A 80 11.46 -0.67 11.24
CA GLY A 80 11.22 -1.41 10.00
C GLY A 80 9.76 -1.83 9.78
N ASN A 81 8.81 -1.25 10.52
CA ASN A 81 7.37 -1.54 10.42
C ASN A 81 6.83 -1.56 8.98
N ARG A 82 7.18 -0.57 8.14
CA ARG A 82 6.79 -0.53 6.72
C ARG A 82 7.25 -1.76 5.93
N ARG A 83 8.48 -2.23 6.20
CA ARG A 83 9.07 -3.40 5.55
C ARG A 83 8.37 -4.67 6.00
N ILE A 84 8.08 -4.80 7.29
CA ILE A 84 7.37 -5.95 7.83
C ILE A 84 5.92 -5.98 7.35
N ALA A 85 5.23 -4.83 7.29
CA ALA A 85 3.88 -4.74 6.72
C ALA A 85 3.85 -5.14 5.24
N ALA A 86 4.84 -4.70 4.45
CA ALA A 86 4.98 -5.12 3.05
C ALA A 86 5.16 -6.64 2.92
N LEU A 87 6.06 -7.23 3.72
CA LEU A 87 6.30 -8.68 3.72
C LEU A 87 5.05 -9.47 4.17
N LYS A 88 4.37 -9.03 5.23
CA LYS A 88 3.09 -9.61 5.70
C LYS A 88 2.02 -9.57 4.61
N ALA A 89 1.85 -8.43 3.94
CA ALA A 89 0.88 -8.27 2.86
C ALA A 89 1.24 -9.06 1.59
N MET A 90 2.53 -9.30 1.31
CA MET A 90 2.95 -10.23 0.25
C MET A 90 2.49 -11.66 0.53
N GLN A 91 2.59 -12.11 1.79
CA GLN A 91 2.13 -13.44 2.21
C GLN A 91 0.60 -13.53 2.25
N ASN A 92 -0.06 -12.45 2.64
CA ASN A 92 -1.51 -12.36 2.68
C ASN A 92 -2.01 -11.00 2.15
N PRO A 93 -2.35 -10.92 0.84
CA PRO A 93 -2.83 -9.67 0.23
C PRO A 93 -4.13 -9.12 0.82
N PHE A 94 -4.90 -9.92 1.56
CA PHE A 94 -6.16 -9.50 2.19
C PHE A 94 -5.95 -8.50 3.35
N LEU A 95 -4.71 -8.36 3.85
CA LEU A 95 -4.39 -7.35 4.85
C LEU A 95 -4.39 -5.92 4.31
N ALA A 96 -4.31 -5.75 2.99
CA ALA A 96 -4.34 -4.44 2.33
C ALA A 96 -5.38 -4.46 1.21
N PRO A 97 -6.70 -4.45 1.54
CA PRO A 97 -7.78 -4.67 0.57
C PRO A 97 -7.72 -3.74 -0.66
N GLU A 98 -7.47 -2.44 -0.44
CA GLU A 98 -7.34 -1.45 -1.52
C GLU A 98 -6.22 -1.80 -2.51
N TYR A 99 -5.13 -2.41 -2.02
CA TYR A 99 -3.94 -2.72 -2.82
C TYR A 99 -3.85 -4.20 -3.22
N GLN A 100 -4.82 -5.02 -2.82
CA GLN A 100 -4.79 -6.47 -2.96
C GLN A 100 -4.48 -6.92 -4.41
N ALA A 101 -5.16 -6.33 -5.40
CA ALA A 101 -4.97 -6.67 -6.80
C ALA A 101 -3.55 -6.32 -7.31
N ARG A 102 -2.99 -5.20 -6.83
CA ARG A 102 -1.64 -4.77 -7.18
C ARG A 102 -0.59 -5.67 -6.54
N ILE A 103 -0.80 -6.03 -5.27
CA ILE A 103 0.07 -6.97 -4.55
C ILE A 103 0.06 -8.33 -5.26
N LYS A 104 -1.11 -8.90 -5.55
CA LYS A 104 -1.24 -10.18 -6.28
C LYS A 104 -0.54 -10.16 -7.64
N ARG A 105 -0.64 -9.04 -8.37
CA ARG A 105 0.07 -8.87 -9.65
C ARG A 105 1.58 -8.80 -9.45
N ALA A 106 2.06 -8.07 -8.44
CA ALA A 106 3.49 -7.94 -8.15
C ALA A 106 4.11 -9.27 -7.70
N THR A 107 3.39 -10.08 -6.94
CA THR A 107 3.88 -11.36 -6.38
C THR A 107 3.65 -12.56 -7.30
N GLN A 108 2.97 -12.39 -8.44
CA GLN A 108 2.54 -13.49 -9.31
C GLN A 108 3.67 -14.45 -9.74
N ASN A 109 4.88 -13.93 -9.95
CA ASN A 109 6.03 -14.70 -10.43
C ASN A 109 7.14 -14.80 -9.37
N VAL A 110 6.80 -14.62 -8.10
CA VAL A 110 7.76 -14.54 -7.00
C VAL A 110 7.50 -15.69 -6.02
N SER A 111 8.55 -16.42 -5.65
CA SER A 111 8.45 -17.40 -4.56
C SER A 111 8.35 -16.66 -3.23
N LEU A 112 7.17 -16.72 -2.60
CA LEU A 112 6.90 -16.04 -1.32
C LEU A 112 7.64 -16.67 -0.15
N ASP A 113 8.01 -17.95 -0.23
CA ASP A 113 8.75 -18.65 0.82
C ASP A 113 10.10 -17.99 1.11
N ALA A 114 10.74 -17.42 0.08
CA ALA A 114 11.99 -16.66 0.23
C ALA A 114 11.87 -15.40 1.10
N PHE A 115 10.64 -14.93 1.33
CA PHE A 115 10.31 -13.75 2.13
C PHE A 115 9.56 -14.09 3.41
N ARG A 116 9.35 -15.38 3.70
CA ARG A 116 8.61 -15.84 4.87
C ARG A 116 9.43 -15.69 6.14
N ARG A 117 10.74 -15.95 6.07
CA ARG A 117 11.66 -15.78 7.18
C ARG A 117 12.72 -14.72 6.89
N ILE A 118 12.96 -13.86 7.87
CA ILE A 118 13.94 -12.77 7.77
C ILE A 118 14.81 -12.72 9.01
N SER A 119 15.98 -12.10 8.87
CA SER A 119 16.81 -11.73 10.00
C SER A 119 16.26 -10.47 10.68
N VAL A 120 16.20 -10.47 12.01
CA VAL A 120 15.88 -9.30 12.82
C VAL A 120 16.87 -9.19 13.98
N LYS A 121 17.19 -7.96 14.39
CA LYS A 121 18.00 -7.70 15.58
C LYS A 121 17.13 -7.41 16.79
N LEU A 122 17.45 -8.02 17.92
CA LEU A 122 16.75 -7.83 19.18
C LEU A 122 17.38 -6.69 19.98
N ALA A 123 16.60 -5.64 20.21
CA ALA A 123 16.96 -4.62 21.18
C ALA A 123 16.89 -5.22 22.61
N PRO A 124 17.90 -4.96 23.47
CA PRO A 124 17.91 -5.48 24.84
C PRO A 124 16.73 -4.98 25.69
N ASN A 125 16.35 -3.72 25.49
CA ASN A 125 15.25 -3.06 26.18
C ASN A 125 14.68 -1.90 25.35
N GLN A 126 13.62 -1.27 25.87
CA GLN A 126 12.89 -0.22 25.16
C GLN A 126 13.71 1.06 24.99
N ASP A 127 14.55 1.41 25.96
CA ASP A 127 15.34 2.64 25.93
C ASP A 127 16.44 2.56 24.86
N ASP A 128 17.11 1.40 24.75
CA ASP A 128 18.08 1.12 23.69
C ASP A 128 17.43 1.18 22.30
N ALA A 129 16.23 0.59 22.15
CA ALA A 129 15.46 0.70 20.91
C ALA A 129 15.10 2.15 20.58
N ASN A 130 14.62 2.91 21.57
CA ASN A 130 14.22 4.31 21.40
C ASN A 130 15.42 5.19 21.01
N GLN A 131 16.59 4.96 21.60
CA GLN A 131 17.81 5.69 21.25
C GLN A 131 18.19 5.48 19.79
N LEU A 132 18.11 4.24 19.28
CA LEU A 132 18.34 3.93 17.87
C LEU A 132 17.31 4.59 16.95
N ILE A 133 16.03 4.44 17.29
CA ILE A 133 14.90 4.99 16.51
C ILE A 133 15.04 6.51 16.41
N ALA A 134 15.34 7.19 17.52
CA ALA A 134 15.61 8.62 17.52
C ALA A 134 16.81 8.95 16.60
N ALA A 135 17.93 8.24 16.74
CA ALA A 135 19.12 8.48 15.91
C ALA A 135 18.84 8.33 14.40
N ILE A 136 18.02 7.37 14.01
CA ILE A 136 17.66 7.10 12.60
C ILE A 136 16.64 8.11 12.06
N HIS A 137 15.61 8.47 12.84
CA HIS A 137 14.47 9.24 12.33
C HIS A 137 14.49 10.73 12.66
N THR A 138 15.24 11.17 13.69
CA THR A 138 15.38 12.60 14.01
C THR A 138 16.69 13.20 13.47
N GLY A 139 17.65 12.35 13.10
CA GLY A 139 18.89 12.75 12.46
C GLY A 139 18.84 12.57 10.94
N ASN A 140 19.72 13.27 10.22
CA ASN A 140 19.95 13.01 8.78
C ASN A 140 21.26 12.25 8.60
N GLN A 141 21.25 10.94 8.90
CA GLN A 141 22.46 10.11 8.81
C GLN A 141 22.86 9.76 7.37
N ARG A 142 21.96 9.95 6.40
CA ARG A 142 22.17 9.57 5.00
C ARG A 142 22.09 10.77 4.08
N VAL A 143 23.24 11.18 3.58
CA VAL A 143 23.31 12.22 2.55
C VAL A 143 23.11 11.58 1.18
N GLY A 144 21.92 11.77 0.61
CA GLY A 144 21.63 11.33 -0.75
C GLY A 144 22.59 11.94 -1.77
N TRP A 145 22.93 11.19 -2.81
CA TRP A 145 23.74 11.71 -3.91
C TRP A 145 23.02 12.86 -4.62
N SER A 146 23.77 13.92 -4.94
CA SER A 146 23.26 15.01 -5.77
C SER A 146 22.88 14.50 -7.18
N PRO A 147 22.00 15.20 -7.92
CA PRO A 147 21.65 14.81 -9.29
C PRO A 147 22.87 14.64 -10.22
N ALA A 148 23.91 15.45 -10.01
CA ALA A 148 25.19 15.33 -10.70
C ALA A 148 25.86 13.99 -10.39
N ARG A 149 25.97 13.63 -9.10
CA ARG A 149 26.62 12.39 -8.66
C ARG A 149 25.84 11.13 -9.05
N GLN A 150 24.52 11.19 -9.01
CA GLN A 150 23.67 10.11 -9.53
C GLN A 150 23.93 9.86 -11.03
N SER A 151 24.07 10.92 -11.82
CA SER A 151 24.35 10.81 -13.26
C SER A 151 25.77 10.32 -13.52
N ALA A 152 26.75 10.82 -12.76
CA ALA A 152 28.15 10.39 -12.84
C ALA A 152 28.32 8.89 -12.53
N PHE A 153 27.53 8.33 -11.60
CA PHE A 153 27.55 6.89 -11.34
C PHE A 153 27.21 6.07 -12.59
N PHE A 154 26.12 6.41 -13.29
CA PHE A 154 25.74 5.70 -14.52
C PHE A 154 26.69 5.98 -15.68
N GLN A 155 27.26 7.19 -15.76
CA GLN A 155 28.30 7.50 -16.74
C GLN A 155 29.52 6.61 -16.56
N ALA A 156 30.03 6.45 -15.33
CA ALA A 156 31.16 5.59 -15.05
C ALA A 156 30.90 4.11 -15.43
N GLN A 157 29.64 3.65 -15.36
CA GLN A 157 29.26 2.32 -15.83
C GLN A 157 29.33 2.21 -17.36
N ILE A 158 28.93 3.26 -18.09
CA ILE A 158 29.03 3.33 -19.55
C ILE A 158 30.51 3.39 -19.97
N ASP A 159 31.30 4.22 -19.30
CA ASP A 159 32.75 4.35 -19.56
C ASP A 159 33.48 3.02 -19.30
N ALA A 160 32.98 2.21 -18.36
CA ALA A 160 33.42 0.84 -18.12
C ALA A 160 32.89 -0.20 -19.15
N GLY A 161 32.24 0.25 -20.23
CA GLY A 161 31.81 -0.59 -21.35
C GLY A 161 30.39 -1.16 -21.26
N LYS A 162 29.58 -0.80 -20.25
CA LYS A 162 28.19 -1.28 -20.15
C LYS A 162 27.27 -0.49 -21.08
N SER A 163 26.42 -1.19 -21.84
CA SER A 163 25.45 -0.52 -22.72
C SER A 163 24.29 0.11 -21.92
N PRO A 164 23.67 1.20 -22.42
CA PRO A 164 22.46 1.75 -21.82
C PRO A 164 21.34 0.72 -21.63
N GLU A 165 21.14 -0.18 -22.59
CA GLU A 165 20.12 -1.23 -22.57
C GLU A 165 20.37 -2.22 -21.43
N TYR A 166 21.63 -2.63 -21.23
CA TYR A 166 22.02 -3.44 -20.08
C TYR A 166 21.71 -2.73 -18.76
N LEU A 167 22.08 -1.45 -18.62
CA LEU A 167 21.85 -0.72 -17.37
C LEU A 167 20.34 -0.56 -17.09
N ILE A 168 19.53 -0.25 -18.10
CA ILE A 168 18.07 -0.11 -17.95
C ILE A 168 17.44 -1.42 -17.45
N SER A 169 17.86 -2.56 -18.01
CA SER A 169 17.34 -3.88 -17.58
C SER A 169 17.87 -4.31 -16.21
N HIS A 170 19.13 -4.01 -15.89
CA HIS A 170 19.79 -4.46 -14.67
C HIS A 170 19.37 -3.68 -13.41
N TYR A 171 18.85 -2.46 -13.56
CA TYR A 171 18.36 -1.64 -12.44
C TYR A 171 16.85 -1.33 -12.58
N PRO A 172 15.96 -2.34 -12.42
CA PRO A 172 14.52 -2.23 -12.74
C PRO A 172 13.71 -1.33 -11.78
N THR A 173 14.32 -0.86 -10.70
CA THR A 173 13.75 0.07 -9.73
C THR A 173 14.30 1.49 -9.85
N VAL A 174 15.20 1.72 -10.82
CA VAL A 174 15.91 3.00 -10.99
C VAL A 174 15.58 3.60 -12.36
N GLU A 175 15.35 4.91 -12.39
CA GLU A 175 15.13 5.68 -13.62
C GLU A 175 16.44 5.90 -14.40
N VAL A 176 17.12 4.82 -14.79
CA VAL A 176 18.45 4.82 -15.43
C VAL A 176 18.51 5.78 -16.62
N LYS A 177 17.49 5.77 -17.47
CA LYS A 177 17.37 6.63 -18.65
C LYS A 177 17.55 8.11 -18.31
N LYS A 178 16.89 8.56 -17.24
CA LYS A 178 16.95 9.95 -16.76
C LYS A 178 18.37 10.35 -16.37
N PHE A 179 19.14 9.43 -15.78
CA PHE A 179 20.52 9.69 -15.37
C PHE A 179 21.49 9.71 -16.55
N ILE A 180 21.32 8.80 -17.51
CA ILE A 180 22.12 8.75 -18.74
C ILE A 180 21.88 10.01 -19.57
N ILE A 181 20.61 10.38 -19.82
CA ILE A 181 20.26 11.61 -20.57
C ILE A 181 20.87 12.83 -19.88
N ARG A 182 20.75 12.93 -18.56
CA ARG A 182 21.34 14.04 -17.80
C ARG A 182 22.86 14.12 -17.97
N SER A 183 23.54 12.98 -17.90
CA SER A 183 25.00 12.92 -18.07
C SER A 183 25.40 13.39 -19.47
N ARG A 184 24.72 12.90 -20.51
CA ARG A 184 24.99 13.25 -21.90
C ARG A 184 24.72 14.73 -22.18
N ILE A 185 23.61 15.29 -21.68
CA ILE A 185 23.35 16.73 -21.80
C ILE A 185 24.40 17.53 -21.04
N LEU A 186 24.73 17.18 -19.78
CA LEU A 186 25.78 17.88 -19.04
C LEU A 186 27.13 17.84 -19.77
N LYS A 187 27.45 16.72 -20.44
CA LYS A 187 28.64 16.61 -21.28
C LYS A 187 28.62 17.58 -22.45
N LEU A 188 27.49 17.77 -23.14
CA LEU A 188 27.38 18.80 -24.18
C LEU A 188 27.76 20.18 -23.64
N PHE A 189 27.22 20.56 -22.48
CA PHE A 189 27.56 21.85 -21.85
C PHE A 189 29.04 21.95 -21.47
N ARG A 190 29.64 20.89 -20.91
CA ARG A 190 31.07 20.89 -20.56
C ARG A 190 32.00 20.96 -21.78
N ASP A 191 31.62 20.32 -22.88
CA ASP A 191 32.41 20.28 -24.10
C ASP A 191 32.20 21.56 -24.97
N ALA A 192 31.29 22.46 -24.57
CA ALA A 192 31.01 23.69 -25.32
C ALA A 192 32.19 24.67 -25.30
N LYS A 193 32.38 25.39 -26.42
CA LYS A 193 33.45 26.39 -26.56
C LYS A 193 33.03 27.75 -25.99
N TYR A 194 33.19 27.94 -24.69
CA TYR A 194 32.85 29.19 -24.01
C TYR A 194 33.76 30.36 -24.42
N GLN A 195 33.18 31.55 -24.56
CA GLN A 195 33.93 32.79 -24.79
C GLN A 195 34.50 33.33 -23.48
N ASP A 196 33.73 33.26 -22.38
CA ASP A 196 34.23 33.50 -21.02
C ASP A 196 34.80 32.18 -20.43
N PRO A 197 36.13 32.06 -20.24
CA PRO A 197 36.73 30.87 -19.63
C PRO A 197 36.20 30.59 -18.21
N GLN A 198 35.74 31.61 -17.49
CA GLN A 198 35.16 31.40 -16.16
C GLN A 198 33.82 30.66 -16.19
N LEU A 199 33.12 30.61 -17.33
CA LEU A 199 31.91 29.80 -17.48
C LEU A 199 32.24 28.34 -17.74
N ALA A 200 33.31 28.06 -18.51
CA ALA A 200 33.85 26.72 -18.67
C ALA A 200 34.28 26.13 -17.31
N ASP A 201 35.06 26.88 -16.54
CA ASP A 201 35.46 26.46 -15.19
C ASP A 201 34.23 26.24 -14.28
N TYR A 202 33.21 27.10 -14.40
CA TYR A 202 32.02 27.04 -13.57
C TYR A 202 31.19 25.76 -13.81
N VAL A 203 30.99 25.36 -15.07
CA VAL A 203 30.22 24.13 -15.41
C VAL A 203 30.93 22.85 -14.96
N ASP A 204 32.26 22.88 -14.83
CA ASP A 204 33.06 21.76 -14.33
C ASP A 204 33.16 21.69 -12.79
N THR A 205 32.73 22.74 -12.08
CA THR A 205 32.73 22.70 -10.62
C THR A 205 31.84 21.59 -10.06
N ARG A 206 32.26 21.05 -8.91
CA ARG A 206 31.52 20.01 -8.16
C ARG A 206 30.08 20.43 -7.80
N ASN A 207 29.85 21.73 -7.62
CA ASN A 207 28.59 22.29 -7.13
C ASN A 207 27.74 22.93 -8.23
N PHE A 208 28.06 22.71 -9.51
CA PHE A 208 27.25 23.21 -10.61
C PHE A 208 25.77 22.82 -10.44
N PRO A 209 24.80 23.76 -10.53
CA PRO A 209 23.37 23.52 -10.32
C PRO A 209 22.69 22.64 -11.41
N VAL A 210 23.09 21.37 -11.52
CA VAL A 210 22.59 20.41 -12.51
C VAL A 210 21.06 20.25 -12.48
N SER A 211 20.40 20.53 -11.35
CA SER A 211 18.93 20.52 -11.25
C SER A 211 18.26 21.64 -12.05
N VAL A 212 18.91 22.79 -12.24
CA VAL A 212 18.40 23.91 -13.06
C VAL A 212 18.45 23.51 -14.53
N LEU A 213 19.58 22.95 -14.97
CA LEU A 213 19.72 22.40 -16.32
C LEU A 213 18.69 21.29 -16.59
N ALA A 214 18.49 20.40 -15.61
CA ALA A 214 17.46 19.36 -15.67
C ALA A 214 16.03 19.88 -15.77
N ARG A 215 15.77 21.11 -15.33
CA ARG A 215 14.47 21.75 -15.51
C ARG A 215 14.31 22.32 -16.92
N LEU A 216 15.38 22.86 -17.52
CA LEU A 216 15.36 23.38 -18.88
C LEU A 216 15.07 22.27 -19.89
N TYR A 217 15.89 21.21 -19.92
CA TYR A 217 15.74 20.15 -20.91
C TYR A 217 14.54 19.21 -20.66
N ALA A 218 13.80 19.41 -19.56
CA ALA A 218 12.51 18.75 -19.35
C ALA A 218 11.40 19.32 -20.26
N TYR A 219 11.63 20.48 -20.89
CA TYR A 219 10.68 21.14 -21.75
C TYR A 219 11.11 21.08 -23.22
N GLU A 220 10.17 20.76 -24.10
CA GLU A 220 10.42 20.56 -25.53
C GLU A 220 10.92 21.85 -26.21
N GLU A 221 10.40 23.00 -25.78
CA GLU A 221 10.77 24.31 -26.32
C GLU A 221 12.26 24.61 -26.14
N PHE A 222 12.82 24.28 -24.97
CA PHE A 222 14.26 24.44 -24.75
C PHE A 222 15.07 23.50 -25.63
N LEU A 223 14.69 22.23 -25.71
CA LEU A 223 15.36 21.24 -26.57
C LEU A 223 15.35 21.68 -28.05
N LEU A 224 14.24 22.26 -28.51
CA LEU A 224 14.09 22.83 -29.85
C LEU A 224 15.05 24.01 -30.07
N LEU A 225 15.08 24.97 -29.14
CA LEU A 225 15.94 26.15 -29.24
C LEU A 225 17.42 25.79 -29.18
N ALA A 226 17.79 24.84 -28.30
CA ALA A 226 19.15 24.34 -28.17
C ALA A 226 19.54 23.32 -29.26
N GLN A 227 18.60 22.92 -30.13
CA GLN A 227 18.77 21.88 -31.14
C GLN A 227 19.30 20.55 -30.56
N ILE A 228 18.85 20.19 -29.36
CA ILE A 228 19.19 18.93 -28.70
C ILE A 228 18.08 17.91 -29.00
N ARG A 229 18.43 16.78 -29.60
CA ARG A 229 17.52 15.64 -29.78
C ARG A 229 17.73 14.63 -28.66
N VAL A 230 16.64 14.21 -28.02
CA VAL A 230 16.65 13.20 -26.95
C VAL A 230 15.77 12.03 -27.36
N ASN A 231 16.32 10.82 -27.35
CA ASN A 231 15.57 9.58 -27.51
C ASN A 231 15.43 8.89 -26.15
N GLU A 232 14.22 8.89 -25.59
CA GLU A 232 13.98 8.32 -24.25
C GLU A 232 13.99 6.78 -24.24
N GLN A 233 13.84 6.12 -25.38
CA GLN A 233 13.89 4.65 -25.45
C GLN A 233 15.32 4.17 -25.24
N THR A 234 16.26 4.76 -25.98
CA THR A 234 17.69 4.41 -26.00
C THR A 234 18.54 5.28 -25.07
N ALA A 235 17.91 6.25 -24.41
CA ALA A 235 18.55 7.29 -23.61
C ALA A 235 19.60 8.12 -24.38
N SER A 236 19.55 8.16 -25.73
CA SER A 236 20.50 8.90 -26.58
C SER A 236 20.21 10.40 -26.59
N VAL A 237 21.29 11.17 -26.77
CA VAL A 237 21.28 12.62 -26.87
C VAL A 237 22.19 12.99 -28.03
N GLU A 238 21.68 13.78 -28.97
CA GLU A 238 22.41 14.24 -30.14
C GLU A 238 22.26 15.75 -30.29
N LEU A 239 23.33 16.40 -30.75
CA LEU A 239 23.29 17.81 -31.14
C LEU A 239 22.92 17.91 -32.62
N GLY A 240 21.90 18.73 -32.91
CA GLY A 240 21.39 19.00 -34.26
C GLY A 240 21.91 20.30 -34.88
N SER A 241 22.64 21.11 -34.10
CA SER A 241 23.30 22.36 -34.51
C SER A 241 24.81 22.17 -34.65
N THR A 242 25.52 23.21 -35.11
CA THR A 242 27.00 23.24 -35.06
C THR A 242 27.49 23.51 -33.63
N ASP A 243 28.76 23.16 -33.37
CA ASP A 243 29.40 23.42 -32.06
C ASP A 243 29.35 24.90 -31.68
N GLU A 244 29.55 25.81 -32.65
CA GLU A 244 29.52 27.27 -32.44
C GLU A 244 28.12 27.79 -32.07
N GLN A 245 27.09 27.22 -32.71
CA GLN A 245 25.70 27.57 -32.42
C GLN A 245 25.29 27.10 -31.01
N PHE A 246 25.69 25.88 -30.65
CA PHE A 246 25.44 25.37 -29.31
C PHE A 246 26.24 26.12 -28.24
N ALA A 247 27.49 26.49 -28.52
CA ALA A 247 28.32 27.29 -27.62
C ALA A 247 27.64 28.61 -27.26
N THR A 248 26.96 29.27 -28.20
CA THR A 248 26.20 30.50 -27.94
C THR A 248 25.07 30.29 -26.92
N ILE A 249 24.34 29.17 -27.04
CA ILE A 249 23.29 28.79 -26.07
C ILE A 249 23.90 28.43 -24.72
N ALA A 250 24.98 27.64 -24.73
CA ALA A 250 25.66 27.20 -23.52
C ALA A 250 26.20 28.39 -22.71
N GLU A 251 26.80 29.38 -23.38
CA GLU A 251 27.28 30.64 -22.79
C GLU A 251 26.16 31.36 -22.04
N LYS A 252 25.02 31.62 -22.71
CA LYS A 252 23.86 32.30 -22.11
C LYS A 252 23.32 31.54 -20.92
N VAL A 253 23.03 30.24 -21.10
CA VAL A 253 22.43 29.40 -20.05
C VAL A 253 23.33 29.28 -18.84
N VAL A 254 24.63 29.00 -19.02
CA VAL A 254 25.56 28.85 -17.89
C VAL A 254 25.83 30.19 -17.21
N GLY A 255 25.93 31.28 -17.97
CA GLY A 255 26.00 32.64 -17.43
C GLY A 255 24.79 32.99 -16.56
N ASP A 256 23.58 32.69 -17.02
CA ASP A 256 22.35 32.95 -16.26
C ASP A 256 22.22 32.07 -15.01
N ILE A 257 22.72 30.83 -15.05
CA ILE A 257 22.81 29.97 -13.86
C ILE A 257 23.81 30.54 -12.86
N LYS A 258 25.01 30.96 -13.32
CA LYS A 258 26.06 31.54 -12.48
C LYS A 258 25.58 32.82 -11.79
N ASN A 259 24.89 33.68 -12.55
CA ASN A 259 24.36 34.95 -12.08
C ASN A 259 23.03 34.83 -11.33
N LYS A 260 22.48 33.61 -11.21
CA LYS A 260 21.18 33.32 -10.57
C LYS A 260 19.97 33.99 -11.23
N ASN A 261 20.11 34.38 -12.51
CA ASN A 261 19.00 34.87 -13.34
C ASN A 261 17.96 33.75 -13.57
N ILE A 262 18.42 32.50 -13.62
CA ILE A 262 17.55 31.32 -13.64
C ILE A 262 17.84 30.36 -12.49
N ASN A 263 16.78 29.71 -11.99
CA ASN A 263 16.84 28.68 -10.96
C ASN A 263 15.62 27.75 -11.07
N THR A 264 15.49 26.77 -10.17
CA THR A 264 14.37 25.81 -10.21
C THR A 264 13.00 26.45 -9.97
N ARG A 265 12.93 27.61 -9.30
CA ARG A 265 11.68 28.35 -9.07
C ARG A 265 11.24 29.12 -10.31
N THR A 266 12.18 29.80 -10.99
CA THR A 266 11.87 30.55 -12.22
C THR A 266 11.45 29.64 -13.38
N LEU A 267 11.94 28.39 -13.39
CA LEU A 267 11.63 27.38 -14.41
C LEU A 267 10.55 26.38 -13.95
N ASN A 268 9.80 26.68 -12.90
CA ASN A 268 8.87 25.72 -12.30
C ASN A 268 7.64 25.43 -13.17
N SER A 269 7.27 26.31 -14.11
CA SER A 269 6.10 26.10 -14.96
C SER A 269 6.29 26.74 -16.33
N THR A 270 5.90 26.03 -17.38
CA THR A 270 5.87 26.55 -18.76
C THR A 270 4.88 27.70 -18.94
N LYS A 271 3.94 27.87 -18.00
CA LYS A 271 2.94 28.96 -18.00
C LYS A 271 3.41 30.19 -17.22
N SER A 272 4.54 30.12 -16.53
CA SER A 272 5.04 31.27 -15.76
C SER A 272 5.65 32.32 -16.67
N GLN A 273 5.41 33.59 -16.38
CA GLN A 273 5.94 34.70 -17.18
C GLN A 273 7.47 34.65 -17.25
N SER A 274 8.15 34.35 -16.14
CA SER A 274 9.60 34.20 -16.09
C SER A 274 10.14 33.11 -17.02
N TYR A 275 9.42 31.99 -17.19
CA TYR A 275 9.82 30.96 -18.13
C TYR A 275 9.62 31.42 -19.57
N ILE A 276 8.46 32.02 -19.87
CA ILE A 276 8.11 32.49 -21.21
C ILE A 276 9.11 33.55 -21.68
N ASP A 277 9.40 34.53 -20.83
CA ASP A 277 10.38 35.58 -21.12
C ASP A 277 11.76 34.99 -21.39
N TYR A 278 12.17 34.02 -20.57
CA TYR A 278 13.46 33.35 -20.76
C TYR A 278 13.56 32.58 -22.08
N MET A 279 12.51 31.84 -22.45
CA MET A 279 12.48 31.14 -23.75
C MET A 279 12.44 32.11 -24.93
N ASN A 280 11.80 33.27 -24.77
CA ASN A 280 11.83 34.33 -25.78
C ASN A 280 13.23 34.95 -25.93
N GLU A 281 13.95 35.19 -24.83
CA GLU A 281 15.35 35.64 -24.88
C GLU A 281 16.22 34.64 -25.63
N LEU A 282 16.11 33.34 -25.32
CA LEU A 282 16.83 32.29 -26.01
C LEU A 282 16.44 32.23 -27.50
N ARG A 283 15.15 32.35 -27.83
CA ARG A 283 14.68 32.40 -29.22
C ARG A 283 15.26 33.58 -29.99
N ASN A 284 15.29 34.76 -29.39
CA ASN A 284 15.85 35.96 -30.01
C ASN A 284 17.36 35.82 -30.24
N LEU A 285 18.09 35.21 -29.29
CA LEU A 285 19.51 34.91 -29.41
C LEU A 285 19.78 33.97 -30.61
N VAL A 286 19.01 32.89 -30.71
CA VAL A 286 19.09 31.89 -31.79
C VAL A 286 18.78 32.52 -33.15
N THR A 287 17.69 33.29 -33.23
CA THR A 287 17.24 33.93 -34.47
C THR A 287 18.22 35.01 -34.95
N SER A 288 18.77 35.81 -34.03
CA SER A 288 19.76 36.85 -34.35
C SER A 288 21.11 36.26 -34.78
N GLY A 289 21.44 35.06 -34.30
CA GLY A 289 22.63 34.29 -34.72
C GLY A 289 22.46 33.52 -36.03
N GLY A 290 21.37 33.71 -36.78
CA GLY A 290 21.13 33.04 -38.06
C GLY A 290 20.73 31.56 -37.93
N ILE A 291 20.36 31.11 -36.74
CA ILE A 291 19.89 29.74 -36.50
C ILE A 291 18.38 29.72 -36.77
N ILE A 292 17.98 29.12 -37.89
CA ILE A 292 16.57 28.80 -38.13
C ILE A 292 16.34 27.41 -37.53
N PRO A 293 15.50 27.26 -36.48
CA PRO A 293 15.15 25.93 -35.98
C PRO A 293 14.52 25.14 -37.12
N LYS A 294 15.18 24.07 -37.59
CA LYS A 294 14.57 23.13 -38.54
C LYS A 294 13.35 22.47 -37.87
N GLU A 295 12.35 22.08 -38.66
CA GLU A 295 11.06 21.53 -38.20
C GLU A 295 11.18 20.54 -37.03
N ALA A 296 10.15 20.56 -36.18
CA ALA A 296 10.11 19.98 -34.84
C ALA A 296 10.84 18.62 -34.73
N PRO A 297 11.85 18.51 -33.85
CA PRO A 297 12.50 17.23 -33.59
C PRO A 297 11.50 16.30 -32.88
N PRO A 298 11.40 15.03 -33.27
CA PRO A 298 10.56 14.09 -32.55
C PRO A 298 11.18 13.83 -31.18
N ILE A 299 10.46 14.16 -30.09
CA ILE A 299 10.63 13.40 -28.86
C ILE A 299 9.99 12.04 -29.13
N ILE A 300 10.80 11.03 -29.38
CA ILE A 300 10.30 9.66 -29.41
C ILE A 300 10.02 9.32 -27.93
N ARG A 301 8.78 9.50 -27.50
CA ARG A 301 8.33 9.19 -26.14
C ARG A 301 7.93 7.72 -26.04
N SER A 302 8.17 7.11 -24.88
CA SER A 302 7.59 5.79 -24.61
C SER A 302 6.07 5.97 -24.42
N PRO A 303 5.21 5.08 -24.95
CA PRO A 303 3.77 5.15 -24.66
C PRO A 303 3.57 4.99 -23.15
N GLN A 304 3.01 6.01 -22.52
CA GLN A 304 2.70 5.98 -21.10
C GLN A 304 1.37 5.22 -20.92
N PRO A 305 1.28 4.21 -20.04
CA PRO A 305 -0.03 3.67 -19.69
C PRO A 305 -0.86 4.80 -19.07
N THR A 306 -2.05 5.04 -19.62
CA THR A 306 -3.01 6.01 -19.09
C THR A 306 -3.54 5.53 -17.75
N THR A 307 -2.84 5.88 -16.69
CA THR A 307 -3.38 5.92 -15.33
C THR A 307 -3.22 7.35 -14.85
N GLY A 308 -4.35 8.01 -14.57
CA GLY A 308 -4.36 9.35 -13.99
C GLY A 308 -3.59 9.33 -12.68
N VAL A 309 -2.36 9.85 -12.72
CA VAL A 309 -1.53 10.07 -11.55
C VAL A 309 -1.21 11.56 -11.53
N SER A 310 -1.84 12.25 -10.58
CA SER A 310 -1.52 13.61 -10.20
C SER A 310 -0.03 13.74 -9.94
N GLN A 311 0.56 14.80 -10.48
CA GLN A 311 1.97 15.16 -10.35
C GLN A 311 2.44 15.06 -8.88
N SER A 312 3.25 14.05 -8.58
CA SER A 312 3.95 13.95 -7.31
C SER A 312 5.07 14.98 -7.27
N THR A 313 4.83 16.05 -6.51
CA THR A 313 5.85 17.00 -6.06
C THR A 313 6.87 16.30 -5.16
N ILE A 314 8.14 16.61 -5.39
CA ILE A 314 9.28 16.18 -4.57
C ILE A 314 9.33 17.12 -3.37
N ASN A 315 9.04 16.63 -2.16
CA ASN A 315 9.33 17.33 -0.91
C ASN A 315 10.30 16.49 -0.06
N ALA A 316 11.40 17.14 0.34
CA ALA A 316 12.22 16.74 1.49
C ALA A 316 11.68 17.45 2.76
N PRO A 317 11.93 16.93 3.97
CA PRO A 317 11.13 17.25 5.15
C PRO A 317 11.56 18.57 5.79
N VAL A 318 10.58 19.37 6.20
CA VAL A 318 10.74 20.45 7.18
C VAL A 318 9.68 20.22 8.26
N SER A 319 10.16 20.02 9.48
CA SER A 319 9.36 19.83 10.69
C SER A 319 9.03 21.20 11.31
N SER A 320 7.76 21.47 11.65
CA SER A 320 7.28 22.17 12.85
C SER A 320 5.74 22.21 12.87
N PRO A 321 5.09 22.23 14.05
CA PRO A 321 3.68 21.87 14.20
C PRO A 321 2.76 23.10 14.21
N THR A 322 1.54 22.96 13.68
CA THR A 322 0.46 23.93 13.91
C THR A 322 -0.84 23.21 14.24
N GLN A 323 -1.37 23.53 15.42
CA GLN A 323 -2.64 23.05 15.97
C GLN A 323 -3.89 23.63 15.27
N PRO A 324 -5.07 23.01 15.46
CA PRO A 324 -6.29 23.29 14.71
C PRO A 324 -7.16 24.38 15.35
N PRO A 325 -8.06 25.03 14.59
CA PRO A 325 -9.19 25.75 15.17
C PRO A 325 -10.53 25.04 14.94
N LEU A 326 -11.34 25.00 16.00
CA LEU A 326 -12.79 24.80 16.07
C LEU A 326 -13.32 25.86 17.08
N PRO A 327 -14.63 26.14 17.19
CA PRO A 327 -15.71 26.19 16.20
C PRO A 327 -16.52 27.52 16.30
N ALA A 328 -17.50 27.75 15.41
CA ALA A 328 -18.58 28.71 15.67
C ALA A 328 -19.93 28.20 15.13
N ALA A 329 -20.97 28.44 15.92
CA ALA A 329 -22.30 27.85 15.90
C ALA A 329 -23.38 28.71 15.22
N GLY A 330 -24.53 28.07 14.95
CA GLY A 330 -25.88 28.64 14.83
C GLY A 330 -26.27 29.11 13.42
N THR A 331 -27.49 28.92 12.90
CA THR A 331 -28.77 28.60 13.56
C THR A 331 -29.79 28.04 12.54
N SER A 332 -30.70 27.24 13.10
CA SER A 332 -31.99 26.65 12.65
C SER A 332 -32.82 27.31 11.53
N ALA A 333 -33.48 26.45 10.73
CA ALA A 333 -34.91 26.51 10.41
C ALA A 333 -35.45 25.14 9.93
N THR A 334 -36.57 24.72 10.51
CA THR A 334 -37.29 23.44 10.26
C THR A 334 -38.53 23.70 9.36
N PRO A 335 -39.41 22.71 9.07
CA PRO A 335 -39.55 22.11 7.74
C PRO A 335 -40.90 22.43 7.06
N THR A 336 -41.07 21.98 5.82
CA THR A 336 -42.42 21.83 5.24
C THR A 336 -42.56 20.49 4.53
N SER A 337 -43.66 19.84 4.86
CA SER A 337 -44.19 18.58 4.39
C SER A 337 -44.65 18.66 2.92
N LYS A 338 -44.64 17.51 2.25
CA LYS A 338 -45.78 17.07 1.41
C LYS A 338 -45.76 15.56 1.19
N SER A 339 -46.88 14.99 1.59
CA SER A 339 -47.37 13.63 1.46
C SER A 339 -47.87 13.34 0.03
N GLN A 340 -47.89 12.04 -0.33
CA GLN A 340 -48.93 11.34 -1.12
C GLN A 340 -48.41 9.91 -1.40
N SER A 341 -48.84 8.89 -0.65
CA SER A 341 -50.07 8.09 -0.79
C SER A 341 -49.98 6.98 -1.84
N SER A 342 -49.88 5.74 -1.34
CA SER A 342 -50.12 4.47 -2.04
C SER A 342 -51.60 4.30 -2.44
N PRO A 343 -51.90 3.38 -3.36
CA PRO A 343 -52.92 2.37 -3.03
C PRO A 343 -52.57 0.93 -3.46
N GLN A 344 -53.00 -0.03 -2.66
CA GLN A 344 -53.18 -1.48 -2.93
C GLN A 344 -54.72 -1.76 -2.85
N PRO A 345 -55.24 -2.97 -3.08
CA PRO A 345 -55.04 -3.98 -4.13
C PRO A 345 -56.38 -4.45 -4.75
N SER A 346 -56.38 -5.33 -5.76
CA SER A 346 -57.55 -6.18 -6.06
C SER A 346 -57.17 -7.58 -6.54
N LEU A 347 -58.04 -8.53 -6.19
CA LEU A 347 -57.90 -9.98 -6.22
C LEU A 347 -57.90 -10.59 -7.63
N GLY A 348 -57.16 -11.69 -7.79
CA GLY A 348 -57.29 -12.63 -8.90
C GLY A 348 -56.84 -14.02 -8.48
N THR A 349 -57.81 -14.88 -8.16
CA THR A 349 -57.68 -16.32 -7.92
C THR A 349 -57.22 -17.05 -9.18
N ASN A 350 -56.23 -17.96 -9.06
CA ASN A 350 -56.16 -19.16 -9.90
C ASN A 350 -55.17 -20.20 -9.33
N THR A 351 -55.72 -21.33 -8.92
CA THR A 351 -55.03 -22.57 -8.56
C THR A 351 -54.67 -23.35 -9.83
N PRO A 352 -53.49 -23.99 -9.90
CA PRO A 352 -53.39 -25.24 -10.65
C PRO A 352 -52.79 -26.40 -9.83
N GLN A 353 -53.28 -27.59 -10.18
CA GLN A 353 -53.15 -28.89 -9.53
C GLN A 353 -51.72 -29.45 -9.49
N THR A 354 -51.42 -30.14 -8.39
CA THR A 354 -50.22 -30.94 -8.11
C THR A 354 -50.18 -32.28 -8.87
N LYS A 355 -49.03 -32.64 -9.44
CA LYS A 355 -48.64 -34.04 -9.76
C LYS A 355 -47.47 -34.47 -8.86
N PRO A 356 -47.31 -35.76 -8.51
CA PRO A 356 -46.35 -36.19 -7.49
C PRO A 356 -44.90 -36.22 -8.00
N ASN A 357 -43.97 -35.74 -7.17
CA ASN A 357 -42.53 -35.67 -7.39
C ASN A 357 -41.85 -37.06 -7.36
N ALA A 358 -40.93 -37.29 -8.30
CA ALA A 358 -39.82 -38.24 -8.12
C ALA A 358 -38.69 -37.57 -7.30
N PRO A 359 -37.92 -38.30 -6.48
CA PRO A 359 -36.93 -37.70 -5.59
C PRO A 359 -35.76 -37.10 -6.39
N GLN A 360 -35.67 -35.77 -6.42
CA GLN A 360 -34.51 -35.06 -6.95
C GLN A 360 -33.33 -35.20 -5.98
N LYS A 361 -32.18 -35.69 -6.48
CA LYS A 361 -30.88 -35.53 -5.83
C LYS A 361 -30.65 -34.04 -5.58
N GLU A 362 -30.36 -33.67 -4.32
CA GLU A 362 -30.00 -32.30 -3.95
C GLU A 362 -28.82 -31.83 -4.81
N LYS A 363 -29.06 -30.84 -5.69
CA LYS A 363 -27.99 -30.18 -6.44
C LYS A 363 -27.17 -29.35 -5.45
N GLU A 364 -25.85 -29.48 -5.53
CA GLU A 364 -24.97 -28.57 -4.79
C GLU A 364 -25.30 -27.11 -5.13
N PRO A 365 -25.27 -26.19 -4.15
CA PRO A 365 -25.59 -24.80 -4.40
C PRO A 365 -24.63 -24.21 -5.43
N GLY A 366 -25.18 -23.40 -6.35
CA GLY A 366 -24.38 -22.74 -7.38
C GLY A 366 -23.34 -21.79 -6.78
N PRO A 367 -22.34 -21.32 -7.57
CA PRO A 367 -21.17 -20.58 -7.08
C PRO A 367 -21.48 -19.22 -6.42
N ASN A 368 -22.75 -18.79 -6.40
CA ASN A 368 -23.21 -17.54 -5.80
C ASN A 368 -23.78 -17.72 -4.38
N TYR A 369 -23.85 -18.95 -3.87
CA TYR A 369 -24.46 -19.28 -2.57
C TYR A 369 -23.49 -20.12 -1.74
N LEU A 370 -23.64 -20.09 -0.42
CA LEU A 370 -22.89 -20.94 0.50
C LEU A 370 -23.51 -22.32 0.59
N ASN A 371 -22.71 -23.33 0.89
CA ASN A 371 -23.20 -24.70 1.05
C ASN A 371 -23.64 -24.97 2.49
N PHE A 372 -24.95 -25.15 2.68
CA PHE A 372 -25.58 -25.49 3.96
C PHE A 372 -26.13 -26.91 4.02
N SER A 373 -25.97 -27.73 2.97
CA SER A 373 -26.55 -29.08 2.86
C SER A 373 -26.22 -30.01 4.04
N GLN A 374 -25.12 -29.73 4.72
CA GLN A 374 -24.60 -30.54 5.81
C GLN A 374 -24.84 -29.93 7.20
N ILE A 375 -25.49 -28.76 7.25
CA ILE A 375 -25.84 -28.07 8.48
C ILE A 375 -27.18 -28.62 8.96
N LYS A 376 -27.13 -29.42 10.02
CA LYS A 376 -28.32 -29.95 10.70
C LYS A 376 -28.46 -29.22 12.02
N ILE A 377 -29.61 -28.60 12.24
CA ILE A 377 -29.92 -27.83 13.45
C ILE A 377 -30.86 -28.65 14.33
N ASP A 378 -30.43 -28.93 15.56
CA ASP A 378 -31.27 -29.53 16.59
C ASP A 378 -32.60 -28.75 16.74
N PRO A 379 -33.77 -29.41 16.66
CA PRO A 379 -35.07 -28.78 16.91
C PRO A 379 -35.21 -28.09 18.27
N SER A 380 -34.41 -28.46 19.27
CA SER A 380 -34.41 -27.85 20.61
C SER A 380 -33.81 -26.44 20.63
N TYR A 381 -33.12 -26.02 19.56
CA TYR A 381 -32.49 -24.70 19.51
C TYR A 381 -33.50 -23.58 19.27
N PRO A 382 -33.19 -22.35 19.74
CA PRO A 382 -34.04 -21.20 19.50
C PRO A 382 -34.35 -21.01 18.00
N PRO A 383 -35.61 -20.66 17.63
CA PRO A 383 -36.01 -20.50 16.23
C PRO A 383 -35.16 -19.47 15.45
N SER A 384 -34.54 -18.53 16.16
CA SER A 384 -33.63 -17.53 15.59
C SER A 384 -32.42 -18.15 14.88
N ILE A 385 -31.88 -19.27 15.37
CA ILE A 385 -30.75 -19.96 14.74
C ILE A 385 -31.15 -20.49 13.37
N ARG A 386 -32.33 -21.12 13.30
CA ARG A 386 -32.88 -21.67 12.05
C ARG A 386 -33.16 -20.58 11.02
N LYS A 387 -33.81 -19.48 11.43
CA LYS A 387 -34.11 -18.35 10.54
C LYS A 387 -32.85 -17.72 9.94
N ILE A 388 -31.81 -17.50 10.75
CA ILE A 388 -30.53 -16.97 10.26
C ILE A 388 -29.87 -17.93 9.27
N CYS A 389 -29.91 -19.24 9.55
CA CYS A 389 -29.38 -20.26 8.65
C CYS A 389 -30.13 -20.28 7.30
N GLU A 390 -31.46 -20.14 7.32
CA GLU A 390 -32.30 -20.07 6.12
C GLU A 390 -31.98 -18.82 5.29
N GLU A 391 -31.79 -17.66 5.93
CA GLU A 391 -31.37 -16.42 5.26
C GLU A 391 -29.97 -16.57 4.62
N LEU A 392 -29.00 -17.13 5.36
CA LEU A 392 -27.66 -17.38 4.85
C LEU A 392 -27.62 -18.39 3.68
N ALA A 393 -28.54 -19.35 3.66
CA ALA A 393 -28.61 -20.35 2.59
C ALA A 393 -29.07 -19.74 1.25
N VAL A 394 -29.81 -18.63 1.29
CA VAL A 394 -30.40 -18.01 0.09
C VAL A 394 -29.80 -16.64 -0.26
N ILE A 395 -28.96 -16.06 0.59
CA ILE A 395 -28.29 -14.79 0.27
C ILE A 395 -27.30 -14.99 -0.89
N ASN A 396 -27.40 -14.11 -1.88
CA ASN A 396 -26.48 -14.15 -3.02
C ASN A 396 -25.16 -13.49 -2.63
N VAL A 397 -24.13 -14.31 -2.36
CA VAL A 397 -22.79 -13.90 -1.92
C VAL A 397 -22.12 -12.94 -2.90
N LYS A 398 -22.37 -13.13 -4.21
CA LYS A 398 -21.80 -12.25 -5.25
C LYS A 398 -22.40 -10.85 -5.23
N LYS A 399 -23.69 -10.73 -4.91
CA LYS A 399 -24.41 -9.45 -4.85
C LYS A 399 -24.27 -8.76 -3.50
N PHE A 400 -24.20 -9.52 -2.40
CA PHE A 400 -24.27 -9.00 -1.04
C PHE A 400 -23.17 -9.57 -0.13
N PRO A 401 -21.87 -9.41 -0.48
CA PRO A 401 -20.79 -10.02 0.30
C PRO A 401 -20.69 -9.47 1.73
N ASN A 402 -20.80 -8.15 1.93
CA ASN A 402 -20.79 -7.54 3.27
C ASN A 402 -21.91 -8.08 4.16
N ALA A 403 -23.15 -8.00 3.68
CA ALA A 403 -24.31 -8.50 4.43
C ALA A 403 -24.20 -10.01 4.73
N THR A 404 -23.61 -10.78 3.81
CA THR A 404 -23.36 -12.21 4.05
C THR A 404 -22.34 -12.41 5.17
N LEU A 405 -21.22 -11.68 5.17
CA LEU A 405 -20.19 -11.81 6.19
C LEU A 405 -20.69 -11.38 7.58
N ASP A 406 -21.45 -10.28 7.63
CA ASP A 406 -22.13 -9.80 8.85
C ASP A 406 -23.04 -10.87 9.45
N LEU A 407 -23.81 -11.53 8.59
CA LEU A 407 -24.74 -12.57 8.98
C LEU A 407 -24.01 -13.85 9.39
N ILE A 408 -22.89 -14.22 8.74
CA ILE A 408 -22.00 -15.31 9.16
C ILE A 408 -21.48 -15.04 10.59
N ARG A 409 -20.95 -13.84 10.86
CA ARG A 409 -20.45 -13.45 12.19
C ARG A 409 -21.54 -13.59 13.25
N THR A 410 -22.73 -13.10 12.94
CA THR A 410 -23.91 -13.18 13.82
C THR A 410 -24.34 -14.64 14.05
N PHE A 411 -24.34 -15.45 12.99
CA PHE A 411 -24.71 -16.85 13.04
C PHE A 411 -23.74 -17.66 13.89
N LEU A 412 -22.43 -17.44 13.74
CA LEU A 412 -21.39 -18.07 14.55
C LEU A 412 -21.59 -17.75 16.04
N GLU A 413 -21.70 -16.47 16.40
CA GLU A 413 -21.88 -16.07 17.79
C GLU A 413 -23.14 -16.69 18.42
N LYS A 414 -24.28 -16.58 17.73
CA LYS A 414 -25.55 -17.11 18.24
C LYS A 414 -25.56 -18.64 18.31
N SER A 415 -24.92 -19.33 17.38
CA SER A 415 -24.81 -20.80 17.39
C SER A 415 -24.01 -21.29 18.60
N ILE A 416 -22.92 -20.61 18.96
CA ILE A 416 -22.12 -20.96 20.14
C ILE A 416 -22.92 -20.69 21.43
N LYS A 417 -23.65 -19.57 21.49
CA LYS A 417 -24.53 -19.25 22.64
C LYS A 417 -25.62 -20.31 22.85
N ALA A 418 -26.31 -20.71 21.78
CA ALA A 418 -27.33 -21.76 21.84
C ALA A 418 -26.74 -23.11 22.28
N TYR A 419 -25.52 -23.43 21.83
CA TYR A 419 -24.82 -24.63 22.27
C TYR A 419 -24.45 -24.61 23.76
N ALA A 420 -23.97 -23.48 24.28
CA ALA A 420 -23.70 -23.30 25.70
C ALA A 420 -24.98 -23.46 26.55
N GLU A 421 -26.09 -22.88 26.09
CA GLU A 421 -27.38 -22.98 26.76
C GLU A 421 -27.91 -24.43 26.80
N LYS A 422 -27.79 -25.19 25.70
CA LYS A 422 -28.12 -26.63 25.67
C LYS A 422 -27.29 -27.45 26.69
N LEU A 423 -26.08 -26.99 27.00
CA LEU A 423 -25.21 -27.60 28.01
C LEU A 423 -25.44 -27.05 29.42
N ASN A 424 -26.46 -26.20 29.63
CA ASN A 424 -26.75 -25.49 30.88
C ASN A 424 -25.58 -24.62 31.39
N VAL A 425 -24.83 -24.01 30.47
CA VAL A 425 -23.71 -23.12 30.81
C VAL A 425 -24.11 -21.65 30.67
N ASP A 426 -23.93 -20.87 31.73
CA ASP A 426 -24.04 -19.41 31.67
C ASP A 426 -22.73 -18.76 31.18
N LEU A 427 -22.75 -18.27 29.95
CA LEU A 427 -21.62 -17.57 29.35
C LEU A 427 -21.33 -16.20 30.00
N LYS A 428 -22.28 -15.61 30.74
CA LYS A 428 -22.02 -14.33 31.44
C LYS A 428 -20.97 -14.49 32.53
N ALA A 429 -20.92 -15.64 33.19
CA ALA A 429 -19.87 -15.97 34.16
C ALA A 429 -18.46 -15.99 33.53
N HIS A 430 -18.38 -16.24 32.22
CA HIS A 430 -17.13 -16.35 31.46
C HIS A 430 -16.74 -15.05 30.72
N ALA A 431 -17.62 -14.03 30.67
CA ALA A 431 -17.40 -12.79 29.93
C ALA A 431 -16.60 -11.71 30.69
N GLY A 432 -16.28 -11.94 31.96
CA GLY A 432 -15.56 -11.00 32.82
C GLY A 432 -16.39 -9.74 33.17
N LYS A 433 -16.00 -9.04 34.25
CA LYS A 433 -16.72 -7.84 34.76
C LYS A 433 -16.67 -6.63 33.80
N GLN A 434 -15.83 -6.66 32.76
CA GLN A 434 -15.60 -5.53 31.85
C GLN A 434 -16.53 -5.51 30.62
N ALA A 435 -17.33 -6.54 30.36
CA ALA A 435 -18.13 -6.67 29.14
C ALA A 435 -19.50 -5.94 29.15
N GLY A 436 -19.75 -5.03 30.08
CA GLY A 436 -20.99 -4.24 30.14
C GLY A 436 -22.29 -5.06 30.21
N GLY A 437 -22.21 -6.33 30.61
CA GLY A 437 -23.35 -7.26 30.70
C GLY A 437 -23.67 -8.05 29.42
N TYR A 438 -22.98 -7.81 28.30
CA TYR A 438 -23.22 -8.52 27.03
C TYR A 438 -22.11 -9.53 26.70
N VAL A 439 -22.49 -10.74 26.30
CA VAL A 439 -21.54 -11.77 25.84
C VAL A 439 -21.29 -11.57 24.34
N GLN A 440 -20.06 -11.22 23.94
CA GLN A 440 -19.66 -11.04 22.55
C GLN A 440 -19.01 -12.31 21.96
N LEU A 441 -18.80 -12.35 20.64
CA LEU A 441 -18.19 -13.48 19.92
C LEU A 441 -16.83 -13.90 20.51
N GLY A 442 -15.98 -12.95 20.89
CA GLY A 442 -14.70 -13.25 21.54
C GLY A 442 -14.89 -14.07 22.83
N ASN A 443 -15.84 -13.68 23.68
CA ASN A 443 -16.17 -14.41 24.91
C ASN A 443 -16.70 -15.82 24.60
N CYS A 444 -17.55 -15.94 23.58
CA CYS A 444 -18.11 -17.22 23.14
C CYS A 444 -17.02 -18.18 22.67
N LEU A 445 -16.05 -17.69 21.88
CA LEU A 445 -14.94 -18.50 21.37
C LEU A 445 -13.96 -18.90 22.47
N ASN A 446 -13.67 -18.00 23.44
CA ASN A 446 -12.83 -18.31 24.60
C ASN A 446 -13.40 -19.50 25.38
N TRP A 447 -14.68 -19.42 25.75
CA TRP A 447 -15.37 -20.51 26.44
C TRP A 447 -15.38 -21.79 25.60
N LEU A 448 -15.70 -21.69 24.30
CA LEU A 448 -15.79 -22.87 23.45
C LEU A 448 -14.45 -23.61 23.35
N GLU A 449 -13.32 -22.88 23.30
CA GLU A 449 -11.99 -23.49 23.34
C GLU A 449 -11.74 -24.27 24.63
N GLU A 450 -12.05 -23.69 25.78
CA GLU A 450 -11.93 -24.34 27.09
C GLU A 450 -12.79 -25.61 27.15
N TYR A 451 -14.03 -25.52 26.65
CA TYR A 451 -14.95 -26.65 26.60
C TYR A 451 -14.46 -27.78 25.67
N VAL A 452 -13.96 -27.48 24.46
CA VAL A 452 -13.46 -28.54 23.57
C VAL A 452 -12.18 -29.19 24.11
N LYS A 453 -11.36 -28.45 24.86
CA LYS A 453 -10.19 -28.99 25.57
C LYS A 453 -10.62 -29.95 26.68
N SER A 454 -11.56 -29.54 27.54
CA SER A 454 -12.03 -30.36 28.65
C SER A 454 -12.77 -31.62 28.19
N THR A 455 -13.50 -31.53 27.08
CA THR A 455 -14.24 -32.66 26.47
C THR A 455 -13.44 -33.47 25.46
N LYS A 456 -12.13 -33.21 25.33
CA LYS A 456 -11.21 -33.90 24.41
C LYS A 456 -11.67 -33.92 22.95
N LYS A 457 -12.36 -32.88 22.50
CA LYS A 457 -12.75 -32.66 21.09
C LYS A 457 -11.60 -32.04 20.30
N THR A 458 -10.46 -32.76 20.28
CA THR A 458 -9.17 -32.28 19.79
C THR A 458 -9.17 -31.71 18.36
N PRO A 459 -9.96 -32.22 17.38
CA PRO A 459 -9.94 -31.66 16.02
C PRO A 459 -10.41 -30.20 15.92
N PHE A 460 -11.21 -29.72 16.88
CA PHE A 460 -11.79 -28.37 16.84
C PHE A 460 -10.94 -27.32 17.54
N ILE A 461 -9.96 -27.73 18.36
CA ILE A 461 -9.10 -26.80 19.10
C ILE A 461 -8.36 -25.86 18.12
N GLN A 462 -7.73 -26.42 17.10
CA GLN A 462 -6.99 -25.63 16.10
C GLN A 462 -7.91 -24.73 15.27
N VAL A 463 -9.13 -25.19 14.96
CA VAL A 463 -10.13 -24.38 14.23
C VAL A 463 -10.57 -23.18 15.07
N ILE A 464 -10.89 -23.39 16.35
CA ILE A 464 -11.28 -22.30 17.26
C ILE A 464 -10.12 -21.34 17.47
N GLN A 465 -8.90 -21.85 17.68
CA GLN A 465 -7.70 -21.02 17.81
C GLN A 465 -7.42 -20.21 16.55
N LYS A 466 -7.67 -20.76 15.36
CA LYS A 466 -7.55 -20.03 14.10
C LYS A 466 -8.59 -18.91 14.00
N ILE A 467 -9.85 -19.16 14.37
CA ILE A 467 -10.91 -18.14 14.36
C ILE A 467 -10.67 -17.07 15.42
N ARG A 468 -10.17 -17.44 16.61
CA ARG A 468 -9.79 -16.49 17.68
C ARG A 468 -8.52 -15.71 17.37
N GLY A 469 -7.63 -16.28 16.57
CA GLY A 469 -6.30 -15.77 16.36
C GLY A 469 -6.29 -14.44 15.60
N ASN A 470 -5.23 -13.68 15.82
CA ASN A 470 -4.90 -12.48 15.05
C ASN A 470 -3.82 -12.76 13.99
N LYS A 471 -3.51 -14.05 13.75
CA LYS A 471 -2.41 -14.45 12.89
C LYS A 471 -2.72 -14.15 11.43
N ILE A 472 -1.82 -13.39 10.82
CA ILE A 472 -1.93 -12.94 9.44
C ILE A 472 -1.98 -14.11 8.44
N GLY A 473 -1.33 -15.24 8.73
CA GLY A 473 -1.29 -16.41 7.85
C GLY A 473 -2.64 -17.11 7.66
N GLY A 474 -3.63 -16.77 8.48
CA GLY A 474 -4.98 -17.31 8.42
C GLY A 474 -6.06 -16.26 8.66
N TYR A 475 -5.82 -14.99 8.26
CA TYR A 475 -6.62 -13.83 8.64
C TYR A 475 -8.12 -13.95 8.28
N ILE A 476 -8.48 -14.49 7.12
CA ILE A 476 -9.87 -14.44 6.64
C ILE A 476 -10.93 -15.05 7.59
N PRO A 477 -10.75 -16.26 8.15
CA PRO A 477 -11.71 -16.82 9.11
C PRO A 477 -11.61 -16.23 10.53
N THR A 478 -10.74 -15.24 10.78
CA THR A 478 -10.54 -14.68 12.13
C THR A 478 -11.66 -13.74 12.54
N ILE A 479 -11.88 -13.64 13.85
CA ILE A 479 -12.73 -12.62 14.47
C ILE A 479 -12.26 -11.21 14.11
N ASP A 480 -10.96 -11.02 13.91
CA ASP A 480 -10.35 -9.74 13.56
C ASP A 480 -10.71 -9.29 12.15
N HIS A 481 -10.69 -10.20 11.17
CA HIS A 481 -11.19 -9.91 9.83
C HIS A 481 -12.68 -9.57 9.83
N MET A 482 -13.49 -10.34 10.57
CA MET A 482 -14.91 -10.04 10.73
C MET A 482 -15.14 -8.67 11.40
N ASN A 483 -14.35 -8.31 12.40
CA ASN A 483 -14.44 -7.00 13.06
C ASN A 483 -13.98 -5.86 12.15
N ALA A 484 -12.92 -6.07 11.36
CA ALA A 484 -12.44 -5.07 10.40
C ALA A 484 -13.52 -4.70 9.39
N ILE A 485 -14.20 -5.70 8.82
CA ILE A 485 -15.30 -5.48 7.87
C ILE A 485 -16.48 -4.73 8.53
N ASN A 486 -16.76 -5.02 9.80
CA ASN A 486 -17.91 -4.46 10.51
C ASN A 486 -17.67 -3.05 11.06
N HIS A 487 -16.41 -2.70 11.36
CA HIS A 487 -16.10 -1.50 12.14
C HIS A 487 -15.13 -0.54 11.45
N ASN A 488 -14.34 -1.01 10.48
CA ASN A 488 -13.42 -0.16 9.71
C ASN A 488 -14.11 0.29 8.41
N HIS A 489 -14.41 1.58 8.31
CA HIS A 489 -15.14 2.18 7.18
C HIS A 489 -14.39 2.17 5.84
N HIS A 490 -13.13 1.75 5.83
CA HIS A 490 -12.33 1.56 4.61
C HIS A 490 -12.29 0.10 4.14
N VAL A 491 -12.88 -0.84 4.89
CA VAL A 491 -12.82 -2.27 4.62
C VAL A 491 -14.20 -2.76 4.18
N PHE A 492 -14.24 -3.61 3.15
CA PHE A 492 -15.46 -4.26 2.69
C PHE A 492 -15.16 -5.70 2.28
N ALA A 493 -16.16 -6.57 2.40
CA ALA A 493 -16.05 -7.97 2.03
C ALA A 493 -16.20 -8.17 0.52
N THR A 494 -15.43 -9.12 0.01
CA THR A 494 -15.54 -9.66 -1.34
C THR A 494 -16.19 -11.05 -1.33
N PRO A 495 -16.77 -11.52 -2.45
CA PRO A 495 -17.40 -12.85 -2.50
C PRO A 495 -16.45 -14.00 -2.17
N ASP A 496 -15.16 -13.88 -2.51
CA ASP A 496 -14.15 -14.91 -2.26
C ASP A 496 -13.77 -14.97 -0.77
N GLU A 497 -13.67 -13.81 -0.11
CA GLU A 497 -13.42 -13.74 1.33
C GLU A 497 -14.57 -14.36 2.12
N VAL A 498 -15.82 -14.12 1.71
CA VAL A 498 -17.00 -14.70 2.36
C VAL A 498 -16.95 -16.23 2.31
N LYS A 499 -16.63 -16.81 1.15
CA LYS A 499 -16.51 -18.26 0.99
C LYS A 499 -15.35 -18.83 1.81
N ALA A 500 -14.17 -18.22 1.72
CA ALA A 500 -13.02 -18.67 2.48
C ALA A 500 -13.24 -18.54 4.00
N CYS A 501 -14.00 -17.53 4.45
CA CYS A 501 -14.43 -17.38 5.82
C CYS A 501 -15.38 -18.51 6.23
N TRP A 502 -16.42 -18.79 5.43
CA TRP A 502 -17.35 -19.90 5.65
C TRP A 502 -16.64 -21.25 5.72
N ASP A 503 -15.80 -21.59 4.73
CA ASP A 503 -15.05 -22.84 4.67
C ASP A 503 -14.16 -23.04 5.90
N GLY A 504 -13.61 -21.94 6.44
CA GLY A 504 -12.79 -21.95 7.65
C GLY A 504 -13.56 -22.23 8.95
N MET A 505 -14.89 -22.03 8.98
CA MET A 505 -15.70 -22.19 10.20
C MET A 505 -16.82 -23.21 10.09
N GLU A 506 -17.16 -23.68 8.89
CA GLU A 506 -18.28 -24.60 8.65
C GLU A 506 -18.20 -25.85 9.55
N GLY A 507 -17.00 -26.45 9.67
CA GLY A 507 -16.79 -27.62 10.52
C GLY A 507 -17.13 -27.35 11.99
N LEU A 508 -16.82 -26.16 12.50
CA LEU A 508 -17.15 -25.73 13.85
C LEU A 508 -18.66 -25.51 14.01
N ILE A 509 -19.30 -24.85 13.05
CA ILE A 509 -20.76 -24.64 13.03
C ILE A 509 -21.48 -25.99 13.06
N ARG A 510 -21.06 -26.95 12.23
CA ARG A 510 -21.60 -28.31 12.24
C ARG A 510 -21.46 -28.98 13.61
N MET A 511 -20.36 -28.75 14.32
CA MET A 511 -20.17 -29.34 15.65
C MET A 511 -21.16 -28.76 16.68
N VAL A 512 -21.36 -27.44 16.68
CA VAL A 512 -22.21 -26.77 17.69
C VAL A 512 -23.71 -26.89 17.39
N LEU A 513 -24.10 -27.14 16.14
CA LEU A 513 -25.51 -27.22 15.74
C LEU A 513 -26.09 -28.64 15.64
N LYS A 514 -25.23 -29.66 15.55
CA LYS A 514 -25.67 -31.06 15.41
C LYS A 514 -26.61 -31.48 16.56
N PRO A 515 -27.66 -32.28 16.27
CA PRO A 515 -28.53 -32.90 17.27
C PRO A 515 -27.75 -33.67 18.34
#